data_AF-A0A3C0N7X7-F1
#
_entry.id   AF-A0A3C0N7X7-F1
#
_cell.length_a   1.000
_cell.length_b   1.000
_cell.length_c   1.000
_cell.angle_alpha   90.00
_cell.angle_beta   90.00
_cell.angle_gamma   90.00
#
_symmetry.space_group_name_H-M   'P 1'
#
loop_
_entity.id
_entity.type
_entity.pdbx_description
1 polymer ?
#
loop_
_entity_poly.entity_id
_entity_poly.type
_entity_poly.pdbx_seq_one_letter_code
_entity_poly.pdbx_strand_id
1 'polypeptide(L)'
;MPDVLFRNPPQPTLLQRLSKGLLEQSHHLSRAVRLWAGLRWLYGDSGYAALPDCFTYTDWRQAFFSETHQDEKREDILNPHEFNCACTKTTTQWLEELDIPIDEWRQSLKKQTSLSDSNLEDLLQERLFAQVRKSLQSDLDLLVSLGWLQRVPSETGRSKHYRRVEILPISNQQENVESEGNLTSKEQIYVAQTLEMVGFLDPNIPFLVEQISEQPHEDTHRVFLYVDYLVPESTQKQDDVDQLQGELQEIWASGQIPPLLLTYHSAHLNLVKECVIYPVCIYYMERAKYLCAYGSTPKGEINWHNYRLDRICSKRLMPLDWKDPRVPQLLREKYEDDQLPTQKTVRTKLKQAWGFDFYKPSAPMLLRFNQDFHDRYIRGTFLHHTFEPVDYEQVASLLRQHTPNPEHRYTLLEILQYRSPNDAYYTAHYRVTDYHVLRRLRALGSEVEVLSPWELREKIALDIQQAWNHYR
;
A
#
# COMPACT_ATOMS: atom_id res chain seq x y z
N MET A 1 6.54 33.51 -24.20
CA MET A 1 7.86 32.95 -24.55
C MET A 1 8.19 31.64 -23.78
N PRO A 2 7.42 30.53 -23.94
CA PRO A 2 7.83 29.18 -23.50
C PRO A 2 8.63 28.40 -24.58
N ASP A 3 8.60 28.90 -25.81
CA ASP A 3 8.95 28.19 -27.05
C ASP A 3 10.47 27.98 -27.25
N VAL A 4 11.33 28.83 -26.68
CA VAL A 4 12.79 28.77 -26.93
C VAL A 4 13.46 27.57 -26.23
N LEU A 5 12.88 27.08 -25.14
CA LEU A 5 13.48 26.03 -24.29
C LEU A 5 13.35 24.62 -24.87
N PHE A 6 12.26 24.37 -25.59
CA PHE A 6 11.98 23.06 -26.18
C PHE A 6 12.35 22.97 -27.67
N ARG A 7 12.80 24.06 -28.30
CA ARG A 7 13.37 24.05 -29.66
C ARG A 7 14.76 23.42 -29.73
N ASN A 8 15.46 23.32 -28.60
CA ASN A 8 16.78 22.71 -28.51
C ASN A 8 16.69 21.20 -28.24
N PRO A 9 17.73 20.40 -28.58
CA PRO A 9 17.80 18.99 -28.23
C PRO A 9 17.58 18.76 -26.73
N PRO A 10 17.12 17.56 -26.31
CA PRO A 10 16.99 17.21 -24.91
C PRO A 10 18.37 17.25 -24.23
N GLN A 11 18.71 18.39 -23.66
CA GLN A 11 20.02 18.61 -23.06
C GLN A 11 20.23 17.64 -21.89
N PRO A 12 21.42 17.05 -21.72
CA PRO A 12 21.65 16.08 -20.65
C PRO A 12 21.30 16.63 -19.26
N THR A 13 21.53 17.92 -19.01
CA THR A 13 21.17 18.60 -17.76
C THR A 13 19.65 18.67 -17.54
N LEU A 14 18.87 18.86 -18.60
CA LEU A 14 17.41 18.83 -18.53
C LEU A 14 16.91 17.39 -18.35
N LEU A 15 17.48 16.44 -19.07
CA LEU A 15 17.16 15.03 -18.91
C LEU A 15 17.48 14.53 -17.49
N GLN A 16 18.61 14.95 -16.91
CA GLN A 16 18.94 14.70 -15.51
C GLN A 16 17.88 15.26 -14.57
N ARG A 17 17.36 16.47 -14.81
CA ARG A 17 16.27 17.02 -13.99
C ARG A 17 14.97 16.22 -14.15
N LEU A 18 14.64 15.81 -15.36
CA LEU A 18 13.45 14.99 -15.65
C LEU A 18 13.59 13.55 -15.12
N SER A 19 14.82 13.07 -14.95
CA SER A 19 15.15 11.78 -14.33
C SER A 19 15.53 11.90 -12.84
N LYS A 20 15.42 13.07 -12.22
CA LYS A 20 15.87 13.36 -10.84
C LYS A 20 17.31 12.89 -10.53
N GLY A 21 18.23 13.05 -11.48
CA GLY A 21 19.63 12.67 -11.35
C GLY A 21 19.96 11.24 -11.85
N LEU A 22 18.96 10.38 -12.05
CA LEU A 22 19.14 8.95 -12.37
C LEU A 22 19.31 8.64 -13.87
N LEU A 23 19.98 9.50 -14.63
CA LEU A 23 19.99 9.43 -16.10
C LEU A 23 20.75 8.21 -16.66
N GLU A 24 21.63 7.60 -15.87
CA GLU A 24 22.55 6.54 -16.33
C GLU A 24 21.89 5.15 -16.47
N GLN A 25 20.67 4.97 -15.95
CA GLN A 25 19.91 3.73 -16.12
C GLN A 25 19.00 3.81 -17.36
N SER A 26 18.96 2.74 -18.16
CA SER A 26 18.24 2.73 -19.45
C SER A 26 16.77 3.11 -19.33
N HIS A 27 16.04 2.56 -18.36
CA HIS A 27 14.61 2.85 -18.19
C HIS A 27 14.32 4.28 -17.70
N HIS A 28 15.20 4.88 -16.90
CA HIS A 28 15.08 6.28 -16.48
C HIS A 28 15.42 7.25 -17.61
N LEU A 29 16.40 6.90 -18.45
CA LEU A 29 16.71 7.62 -19.66
C LEU A 29 15.52 7.61 -20.64
N SER A 30 14.94 6.44 -20.91
CA SER A 30 13.74 6.31 -21.76
C SER A 30 12.58 7.14 -21.23
N ARG A 31 12.33 7.08 -19.92
CA ARG A 31 11.30 7.90 -19.28
C ARG A 31 11.61 9.40 -19.38
N ALA A 32 12.84 9.83 -19.14
CA ALA A 32 13.22 11.24 -19.20
C ALA A 32 13.09 11.82 -20.61
N VAL A 33 13.49 11.06 -21.63
CA VAL A 33 13.32 11.46 -23.04
C VAL A 33 11.84 11.52 -23.41
N ARG A 34 11.03 10.57 -22.92
CA ARG A 34 9.56 10.60 -23.08
C ARG A 34 8.93 11.84 -22.44
N LEU A 35 9.31 12.17 -21.20
CA LEU A 35 8.84 13.37 -20.51
C LEU A 35 9.23 14.64 -21.27
N TRP A 36 10.45 14.71 -21.79
CA TRP A 36 10.90 15.83 -22.61
C TRP A 36 10.07 15.98 -23.88
N ALA A 37 9.84 14.88 -24.61
CA ALA A 37 9.01 14.91 -25.83
C ALA A 37 7.57 15.34 -25.52
N GLY A 38 7.01 14.84 -24.41
CA GLY A 38 5.69 15.24 -23.93
C GLY A 38 5.61 16.72 -23.55
N LEU A 39 6.62 17.25 -22.84
CA LEU A 39 6.71 18.67 -22.49
C LEU A 39 6.84 19.55 -23.73
N ARG A 40 7.68 19.15 -24.69
CA ARG A 40 7.84 19.87 -25.96
C ARG A 40 6.53 19.96 -26.73
N TRP A 41 5.75 18.88 -26.76
CA TRP A 41 4.44 18.92 -27.38
C TRP A 41 3.45 19.79 -26.59
N LEU A 42 3.37 19.63 -25.25
CA LEU A 42 2.44 20.35 -24.37
C LEU A 42 2.64 21.87 -24.40
N TYR A 43 3.90 22.31 -24.43
CA TYR A 43 4.31 23.71 -24.44
C TYR A 43 4.63 24.26 -25.84
N GLY A 44 4.47 23.44 -26.88
CA GLY A 44 4.61 23.83 -28.28
C GLY A 44 3.27 24.23 -28.92
N ASP A 45 3.33 24.74 -30.15
CA ASP A 45 2.15 25.22 -30.88
C ASP A 45 1.04 24.16 -30.99
N SER A 46 1.42 22.89 -31.22
CA SER A 46 0.48 21.78 -31.30
C SER A 46 -0.31 21.58 -29.99
N GLY A 47 0.36 21.60 -28.84
CA GLY A 47 -0.30 21.47 -27.54
C GLY A 47 -1.12 22.69 -27.16
N TYR A 48 -0.68 23.90 -27.51
CA TYR A 48 -1.46 25.13 -27.29
C TYR A 48 -2.71 25.21 -28.19
N ALA A 49 -2.63 24.72 -29.42
CA ALA A 49 -3.76 24.68 -30.34
C ALA A 49 -4.77 23.57 -29.99
N ALA A 50 -4.28 22.41 -29.54
CA ALA A 50 -5.11 21.23 -29.33
C ALA A 50 -5.70 21.11 -27.92
N LEU A 51 -5.09 21.75 -26.89
CA LEU A 51 -5.55 21.65 -25.51
C LEU A 51 -5.91 23.00 -24.88
N PRO A 52 -7.02 23.06 -24.12
CA PRO A 52 -7.32 24.20 -23.26
C PRO A 52 -6.28 24.35 -22.15
N ASP A 53 -6.25 25.53 -21.51
CA ASP A 53 -5.31 25.81 -20.41
C ASP A 53 -5.45 24.87 -19.21
N CYS A 54 -6.65 24.34 -19.00
CA CYS A 54 -6.94 23.30 -18.02
C CYS A 54 -7.43 22.06 -18.77
N PHE A 55 -6.69 20.97 -18.71
CA PHE A 55 -6.97 19.75 -19.47
C PHE A 55 -6.85 18.50 -18.57
N THR A 56 -7.53 17.44 -18.95
CA THR A 56 -7.43 16.13 -18.32
C THR A 56 -6.50 15.21 -19.11
N TYR A 57 -6.13 14.07 -18.52
CA TYR A 57 -5.43 13.03 -19.26
C TYR A 57 -6.19 12.60 -20.53
N THR A 58 -7.53 12.55 -20.48
CA THR A 58 -8.34 12.13 -21.64
C THR A 58 -8.23 13.16 -22.77
N ASP A 59 -8.28 14.45 -22.44
CA ASP A 59 -8.11 15.52 -23.42
C ASP A 59 -6.71 15.45 -24.06
N TRP A 60 -5.66 15.31 -23.22
CA TRP A 60 -4.29 15.11 -23.69
C TRP A 60 -4.16 13.89 -24.59
N ARG A 61 -4.71 12.74 -24.19
CA ARG A 61 -4.65 11.50 -24.95
C ARG A 61 -5.31 11.64 -26.32
N GLN A 62 -6.49 12.25 -26.37
CA GLN A 62 -7.23 12.47 -27.63
C GLN A 62 -6.50 13.43 -28.57
N ALA A 63 -5.79 14.42 -28.02
CA ALA A 63 -5.03 15.38 -28.80
C ALA A 63 -3.64 14.86 -29.24
N PHE A 64 -3.02 13.99 -28.43
CA PHE A 64 -1.65 13.54 -28.63
C PHE A 64 -1.54 12.24 -29.45
N PHE A 65 -2.51 11.32 -29.29
CA PHE A 65 -2.56 10.05 -30.01
C PHE A 65 -3.62 10.08 -31.12
N SER A 66 -3.57 9.11 -32.02
CA SER A 66 -4.60 8.97 -33.06
C SER A 66 -5.91 8.40 -32.51
N GLU A 67 -7.01 8.56 -33.26
CA GLU A 67 -8.36 8.19 -32.81
C GLU A 67 -8.50 6.68 -32.49
N THR A 68 -7.73 5.83 -33.16
CA THR A 68 -7.78 4.38 -32.95
C THR A 68 -6.83 3.90 -31.84
N HIS A 69 -6.15 4.81 -31.13
CA HIS A 69 -5.20 4.45 -30.09
C HIS A 69 -5.87 3.72 -28.92
N GLN A 70 -5.25 2.62 -28.49
CA GLN A 70 -5.64 1.84 -27.32
C GLN A 70 -4.43 1.66 -26.39
N ASP A 71 -4.65 1.88 -25.10
CA ASP A 71 -3.61 1.94 -24.05
C ASP A 71 -4.11 1.28 -22.74
N GLU A 72 -5.16 0.47 -22.81
CA GLU A 72 -5.78 -0.17 -21.66
C GLU A 72 -5.02 -1.43 -21.23
N LYS A 73 -4.43 -2.17 -22.18
CA LYS A 73 -3.66 -3.39 -21.93
C LYS A 73 -2.28 -3.32 -22.57
N ARG A 74 -1.34 -4.14 -22.07
CA ARG A 74 0.00 -4.29 -22.67
C ARG A 74 -0.07 -4.79 -24.11
N GLU A 75 -1.02 -5.67 -24.41
CA GLU A 75 -1.25 -6.22 -25.75
C GLU A 75 -1.63 -5.13 -26.78
N ASP A 76 -2.38 -4.11 -26.35
CA ASP A 76 -2.85 -3.00 -27.19
C ASP A 76 -1.69 -2.11 -27.68
N ILE A 77 -0.60 -2.11 -26.92
CA ILE A 77 0.58 -1.27 -27.15
C ILE A 77 1.66 -2.01 -27.93
N LEU A 78 1.77 -3.33 -27.70
CA LEU A 78 2.73 -4.18 -28.38
C LEU A 78 2.41 -4.30 -29.88
N ASN A 79 1.12 -4.31 -30.23
CA ASN A 79 0.66 -4.40 -31.62
C ASN A 79 0.45 -3.01 -32.22
N PRO A 80 1.31 -2.56 -33.16
CA PRO A 80 1.13 -1.27 -33.80
C PRO A 80 -0.16 -1.25 -34.63
N HIS A 81 -1.00 -0.25 -34.42
CA HIS A 81 -2.25 -0.08 -35.17
C HIS A 81 -2.05 0.84 -36.38
N GLU A 82 -1.75 2.12 -36.14
CA GLU A 82 -1.64 3.18 -37.16
C GLU A 82 -0.23 3.74 -37.20
N PHE A 83 0.27 3.97 -38.42
CA PHE A 83 1.65 4.40 -38.66
C PHE A 83 1.97 5.80 -38.11
N ASN A 84 0.97 6.67 -38.00
CA ASN A 84 1.16 8.07 -37.58
C ASN A 84 0.87 8.31 -36.09
N CYS A 85 0.56 7.27 -35.31
CA CYS A 85 0.27 7.43 -33.89
C CYS A 85 1.54 7.75 -33.09
N ALA A 86 1.45 8.64 -32.09
CA ALA A 86 2.56 8.96 -31.21
C ALA A 86 3.18 7.74 -30.51
N CYS A 87 2.39 6.67 -30.27
CA CYS A 87 2.87 5.42 -29.64
C CYS A 87 3.67 4.51 -30.57
N THR A 88 3.58 4.68 -31.89
CA THR A 88 4.32 3.84 -32.86
C THR A 88 5.66 4.45 -33.25
N LYS A 89 5.86 5.75 -32.96
CA LYS A 89 7.10 6.47 -33.21
C LYS A 89 8.22 6.01 -32.28
N THR A 90 9.36 5.67 -32.88
CA THR A 90 10.62 5.42 -32.18
C THR A 90 11.22 6.74 -31.67
N THR A 91 12.13 6.67 -30.72
CA THR A 91 12.91 7.85 -30.27
C THR A 91 13.62 8.52 -31.43
N THR A 92 14.17 7.75 -32.38
CA THR A 92 14.79 8.28 -33.61
C THR A 92 13.82 9.16 -34.39
N GLN A 93 12.62 8.65 -34.67
CA GLN A 93 11.59 9.40 -35.41
C GLN A 93 11.13 10.64 -34.65
N TRP A 94 11.02 10.58 -33.32
CA TRP A 94 10.75 11.76 -32.50
C TRP A 94 11.84 12.82 -32.64
N LEU A 95 13.12 12.44 -32.61
CA LEU A 95 14.21 13.39 -32.75
C LEU A 95 14.27 14.00 -34.16
N GLU A 96 14.03 13.21 -35.20
CA GLU A 96 14.01 13.65 -36.60
C GLU A 96 12.86 14.63 -36.89
N GLU A 97 11.62 14.31 -36.48
CA GLU A 97 10.46 15.19 -36.65
C GLU A 97 10.62 16.55 -35.93
N LEU A 98 11.51 16.58 -34.96
CA LEU A 98 11.79 17.73 -34.12
C LEU A 98 13.08 18.47 -34.55
N ASP A 99 13.62 18.14 -35.72
CA ASP A 99 14.84 18.68 -36.34
C ASP A 99 16.07 18.60 -35.41
N ILE A 100 16.18 17.53 -34.63
CA ILE A 100 17.30 17.31 -33.71
C ILE A 100 18.41 16.48 -34.39
N PRO A 101 19.65 17.01 -34.52
CA PRO A 101 20.79 16.23 -35.02
C PRO A 101 21.16 15.10 -34.04
N ILE A 102 20.81 13.86 -34.40
CA ILE A 102 20.96 12.68 -33.53
C ILE A 102 22.41 12.46 -33.12
N ASP A 103 23.35 12.58 -34.07
CA ASP A 103 24.78 12.36 -33.80
C ASP A 103 25.35 13.37 -32.81
N GLU A 104 24.96 14.63 -32.91
CA GLU A 104 25.41 15.69 -31.99
C GLU A 104 24.80 15.51 -30.60
N TRP A 105 23.51 15.17 -30.54
CA TRP A 105 22.83 14.88 -29.27
C TRP A 105 23.46 13.67 -28.57
N ARG A 106 23.74 12.61 -29.32
CA ARG A 106 24.42 11.40 -28.82
C ARG A 106 25.79 11.73 -28.24
N GLN A 107 26.59 12.53 -28.96
CA GLN A 107 27.91 12.96 -28.47
C GLN A 107 27.79 13.82 -27.21
N SER A 108 26.78 14.70 -27.12
CA SER A 108 26.54 15.52 -25.94
C SER A 108 26.16 14.68 -24.71
N LEU A 109 25.29 13.68 -24.88
CA LEU A 109 24.92 12.75 -23.81
C LEU A 109 26.12 11.96 -23.31
N LYS A 110 26.91 11.36 -24.21
CA LYS A 110 28.11 10.59 -23.85
C LYS A 110 29.17 11.41 -23.12
N LYS A 111 29.26 12.72 -23.38
CA LYS A 111 30.22 13.61 -22.70
C LYS A 111 29.85 13.90 -21.24
N GLN A 112 28.57 13.82 -20.89
CA GLN A 112 28.04 14.22 -19.58
C GLN A 112 27.49 13.05 -18.75
N THR A 113 27.53 11.83 -19.29
CA THR A 113 27.01 10.60 -18.67
C THR A 113 27.91 9.41 -19.00
N SER A 114 27.91 8.36 -18.16
CA SER A 114 28.67 7.12 -18.40
C SER A 114 27.94 6.07 -19.25
N LEU A 115 26.98 6.49 -20.09
CA LEU A 115 26.12 5.59 -20.87
C LEU A 115 26.90 4.76 -21.91
N SER A 116 26.56 3.48 -22.04
CA SER A 116 27.10 2.60 -23.07
C SER A 116 26.47 2.86 -24.44
N ASP A 117 27.20 2.50 -25.50
CA ASP A 117 26.73 2.64 -26.87
C ASP A 117 25.52 1.74 -27.16
N SER A 118 25.45 0.54 -26.55
CA SER A 118 24.32 -0.37 -26.70
C SER A 118 23.03 0.23 -26.13
N ASN A 119 23.10 0.84 -24.94
CA ASN A 119 21.91 1.42 -24.28
C ASN A 119 21.34 2.59 -25.09
N LEU A 120 22.21 3.37 -25.75
CA LEU A 120 21.79 4.46 -26.62
C LEU A 120 21.14 3.95 -27.91
N GLU A 121 21.65 2.88 -28.52
CA GLU A 121 21.01 2.28 -29.69
C GLU A 121 19.64 1.69 -29.34
N ASP A 122 19.53 0.99 -28.21
CA ASP A 122 18.25 0.43 -27.73
C ASP A 122 17.23 1.54 -27.49
N LEU A 123 17.64 2.65 -26.84
CA LEU A 123 16.79 3.82 -26.64
C LEU A 123 16.33 4.42 -27.97
N LEU A 124 17.22 4.55 -28.96
CA LEU A 124 16.90 5.15 -30.25
C LEU A 124 15.82 4.36 -31.01
N GLN A 125 15.77 3.04 -30.81
CA GLN A 125 14.75 2.15 -31.38
C GLN A 125 13.50 2.01 -30.51
N GLU A 126 13.52 2.49 -29.27
CA GLU A 126 12.40 2.36 -28.35
C GLU A 126 11.21 3.23 -28.78
N ARG A 127 10.01 2.66 -28.68
CA ARG A 127 8.75 3.40 -28.83
C ARG A 127 8.38 4.06 -27.51
N LEU A 128 8.84 5.29 -27.28
CA LEU A 128 8.73 5.98 -25.99
C LEU A 128 7.29 5.95 -25.43
N PHE A 129 6.31 6.30 -26.25
CA PHE A 129 4.90 6.39 -25.85
C PHE A 129 4.11 5.09 -26.05
N ALA A 130 4.77 3.99 -26.39
CA ALA A 130 4.18 2.66 -26.32
C ALA A 130 4.07 2.23 -24.85
N GLN A 131 3.14 2.85 -24.12
CA GLN A 131 2.96 2.71 -22.68
C GLN A 131 1.48 2.63 -22.33
N VAL A 132 1.16 1.93 -21.24
CA VAL A 132 -0.22 1.85 -20.75
C VAL A 132 -0.65 3.19 -20.18
N ARG A 133 -1.96 3.41 -20.19
CA ARG A 133 -2.61 4.60 -19.62
C ARG A 133 -2.03 5.00 -18.27
N LYS A 134 -1.85 4.03 -17.35
CA LYS A 134 -1.34 4.25 -15.99
C LYS A 134 0.08 4.84 -15.99
N SER A 135 0.96 4.35 -16.87
CA SER A 135 2.33 4.86 -17.02
C SER A 135 2.33 6.29 -17.55
N LEU A 136 1.53 6.57 -18.59
CA LEU A 136 1.43 7.91 -19.18
C LEU A 136 0.76 8.92 -18.24
N GLN A 137 -0.23 8.50 -17.46
CA GLN A 137 -0.84 9.34 -16.44
C GLN A 137 0.12 9.60 -15.27
N SER A 138 0.91 8.59 -14.86
CA SER A 138 1.98 8.74 -13.88
C SER A 138 3.05 9.73 -14.35
N ASP A 139 3.33 9.79 -15.64
CA ASP A 139 4.24 10.79 -16.20
C ASP A 139 3.70 12.21 -16.06
N LEU A 140 2.40 12.45 -16.26
CA LEU A 140 1.80 13.76 -15.98
C LEU A 140 1.84 14.11 -14.48
N ASP A 141 1.61 13.13 -13.60
CA ASP A 141 1.73 13.32 -12.14
C ASP A 141 3.18 13.65 -11.74
N LEU A 142 4.17 13.00 -12.37
CA LEU A 142 5.58 13.29 -12.16
C LEU A 142 5.92 14.71 -12.62
N LEU A 143 5.42 15.15 -13.79
CA LEU A 143 5.58 16.54 -14.25
C LEU A 143 4.96 17.56 -13.29
N VAL A 144 3.85 17.21 -12.62
CA VAL A 144 3.31 18.05 -11.53
C VAL A 144 4.30 18.13 -10.36
N SER A 145 4.83 16.99 -9.91
CA SER A 145 5.78 16.96 -8.79
C SER A 145 7.08 17.72 -9.07
N LEU A 146 7.49 17.75 -10.33
CA LEU A 146 8.68 18.46 -10.81
C LEU A 146 8.41 19.95 -11.11
N GLY A 147 7.18 20.44 -10.90
CA GLY A 147 6.79 21.83 -11.12
C GLY A 147 6.61 22.22 -12.59
N TRP A 148 6.61 21.25 -13.52
CA TRP A 148 6.35 21.49 -14.94
C TRP A 148 4.87 21.55 -15.29
N LEU A 149 4.00 21.06 -14.43
CA LEU A 149 2.55 21.20 -14.52
C LEU A 149 1.99 21.55 -13.14
N GLN A 150 0.79 22.11 -13.09
CA GLN A 150 0.05 22.32 -11.86
C GLN A 150 -1.19 21.43 -11.85
N ARG A 151 -1.49 20.84 -10.68
CA ARG A 151 -2.76 20.14 -10.46
C ARG A 151 -3.82 21.17 -10.09
N VAL A 152 -4.91 21.21 -10.84
CA VAL A 152 -6.04 22.10 -10.57
C VAL A 152 -7.11 21.32 -9.80
N PRO A 153 -7.54 21.80 -8.62
CA PRO A 153 -8.64 21.20 -7.89
C PRO A 153 -9.92 21.32 -8.71
N SER A 154 -10.67 20.21 -8.80
CA SER A 154 -11.92 20.11 -9.55
C SER A 154 -13.07 20.25 -8.57
N GLU A 155 -13.96 21.22 -8.77
CA GLU A 155 -15.10 21.48 -7.87
C GLU A 155 -16.21 20.41 -8.00
N THR A 156 -16.26 19.65 -9.10
CA THR A 156 -17.39 18.75 -9.39
C THR A 156 -17.02 17.39 -10.03
N GLY A 157 -15.73 17.10 -10.24
CA GLY A 157 -15.31 15.95 -11.07
C GLY A 157 -14.10 15.16 -10.57
N ARG A 158 -14.16 13.84 -10.77
CA ARG A 158 -13.18 12.78 -10.42
C ARG A 158 -11.91 12.70 -11.30
N SER A 159 -11.80 13.55 -12.31
CA SER A 159 -10.65 13.56 -13.24
C SER A 159 -9.55 14.49 -12.72
N LYS A 160 -8.30 14.03 -12.78
CA LYS A 160 -7.14 14.90 -12.50
C LYS A 160 -7.06 15.95 -13.62
N HIS A 161 -7.17 17.22 -13.23
CA HIS A 161 -7.00 18.34 -14.14
C HIS A 161 -5.58 18.87 -13.99
N TYR A 162 -4.93 19.06 -15.12
CA TYR A 162 -3.59 19.58 -15.24
C TYR A 162 -3.67 20.95 -15.91
N ARG A 163 -2.74 21.82 -15.53
CA ARG A 163 -2.55 23.13 -16.12
C ARG A 163 -1.08 23.36 -16.39
N ARG A 164 -0.77 23.96 -17.52
CA ARG A 164 0.58 24.43 -17.85
C ARG A 164 0.98 25.56 -16.89
N VAL A 165 2.20 25.52 -16.38
CA VAL A 165 2.71 26.62 -15.56
C VAL A 165 3.22 27.74 -16.48
N GLU A 166 2.93 28.99 -16.11
CA GLU A 166 3.42 30.15 -16.87
C GLU A 166 4.93 30.39 -16.65
N ILE A 167 5.41 30.06 -15.46
CA ILE A 167 6.83 30.15 -15.08
C ILE A 167 7.37 28.73 -14.98
N LEU A 168 8.18 28.34 -15.97
CA LEU A 168 8.84 27.04 -15.98
C LEU A 168 9.90 26.97 -14.86
N PRO A 169 10.13 25.80 -14.23
CA PRO A 169 11.06 25.60 -13.13
C PRO A 169 12.53 25.58 -13.61
N ILE A 170 12.93 26.64 -14.32
CA ILE A 170 14.22 26.75 -15.02
C ILE A 170 15.05 27.90 -14.45
N SER A 171 14.50 28.71 -13.55
CA SER A 171 15.21 29.84 -12.95
C SER A 171 16.13 29.39 -11.81
N ASN A 172 17.42 29.47 -12.06
CA ASN A 172 18.56 29.62 -11.16
C ASN A 172 18.29 29.47 -9.66
N GLN A 173 18.35 28.23 -9.16
CA GLN A 173 18.81 27.99 -7.79
C GLN A 173 19.69 26.74 -7.78
N GLN A 174 21.01 26.97 -7.79
CA GLN A 174 21.89 26.18 -6.93
C GLN A 174 21.48 26.53 -5.50
N GLU A 175 20.38 25.95 -5.02
CA GLU A 175 20.09 25.96 -3.60
C GLU A 175 21.05 24.96 -2.96
N ASN A 176 22.20 25.48 -2.54
CA ASN A 176 22.91 24.96 -1.39
C ASN A 176 21.92 25.04 -0.20
N VAL A 177 21.09 24.02 -0.05
CA VAL A 177 20.46 23.73 1.23
C VAL A 177 21.58 23.15 2.09
N GLU A 178 22.26 24.02 2.83
CA GLU A 178 22.96 23.62 4.03
C GLU A 178 21.90 23.08 5.01
N SER A 179 21.56 21.81 4.88
CA SER A 179 20.73 21.12 5.86
C SER A 179 21.63 20.63 6.99
N GLU A 180 21.49 21.29 8.13
CA GLU A 180 21.84 20.73 9.42
C GLU A 180 21.16 19.35 9.56
N GLY A 181 21.96 18.29 9.45
CA GLY A 181 21.55 16.90 9.65
C GLY A 181 21.33 16.04 8.39
N ASN A 182 22.11 16.21 7.32
CA ASN A 182 22.03 15.27 6.18
C ASN A 182 22.62 13.90 6.52
N LEU A 183 21.82 12.86 6.31
CA LEU A 183 22.30 11.48 6.20
C LEU A 183 23.42 11.43 5.15
N THR A 184 24.51 10.75 5.46
CA THR A 184 25.55 10.42 4.48
C THR A 184 24.97 9.58 3.35
N SER A 185 25.59 9.57 2.17
CA SER A 185 25.11 8.76 1.03
C SER A 185 24.96 7.27 1.38
N LYS A 186 25.80 6.75 2.29
CA LYS A 186 25.66 5.37 2.80
C LYS A 186 24.41 5.19 3.67
N GLU A 187 24.11 6.15 4.52
CA GLU A 187 22.91 6.13 5.37
C GLU A 187 21.64 6.32 4.52
N GLN A 188 21.70 7.18 3.50
CA GLN A 188 20.62 7.35 2.51
C GLN A 188 20.34 6.06 1.76
N ILE A 189 21.37 5.39 1.23
CA ILE A 189 21.25 4.08 0.58
C ILE A 189 20.66 3.07 1.56
N TYR A 190 21.17 2.98 2.79
CA TYR A 190 20.66 2.05 3.80
C TYR A 190 19.19 2.30 4.15
N VAL A 191 18.77 3.56 4.28
CA VAL A 191 17.38 3.94 4.54
C VAL A 191 16.48 3.59 3.37
N ALA A 192 16.88 3.93 2.14
CA ALA A 192 16.18 3.57 0.91
C ALA A 192 15.97 2.05 0.82
N GLN A 193 17.06 1.29 0.96
CA GLN A 193 17.09 -0.17 1.00
C GLN A 193 16.18 -0.76 2.11
N THR A 194 16.13 -0.13 3.28
CA THR A 194 15.25 -0.56 4.38
C THR A 194 13.78 -0.26 4.09
N LEU A 195 13.50 0.88 3.46
CA LEU A 195 12.14 1.29 3.09
C LEU A 195 11.58 0.40 1.97
N GLU A 196 12.39 -0.02 1.01
CA GLU A 196 11.99 -0.99 -0.03
C GLU A 196 11.44 -2.29 0.57
N MET A 197 12.07 -2.81 1.63
CA MET A 197 11.63 -4.03 2.33
C MET A 197 10.19 -3.93 2.87
N VAL A 198 9.71 -2.71 3.13
CA VAL A 198 8.36 -2.42 3.63
C VAL A 198 7.48 -1.70 2.61
N GLY A 199 7.94 -1.52 1.37
CA GLY A 199 7.23 -0.78 0.32
C GLY A 199 5.85 -1.36 -0.01
N PHE A 200 5.64 -2.66 0.21
CA PHE A 200 4.34 -3.30 0.04
C PHE A 200 3.25 -2.77 0.99
N LEU A 201 3.62 -2.16 2.12
CA LEU A 201 2.68 -1.62 3.11
C LEU A 201 2.04 -0.31 2.66
N ASP A 202 2.79 0.54 1.95
CA ASP A 202 2.35 1.87 1.56
C ASP A 202 2.82 2.20 0.13
N PRO A 203 1.89 2.45 -0.81
CA PRO A 203 2.25 2.76 -2.18
C PRO A 203 3.06 4.06 -2.33
N ASN A 204 3.12 4.90 -1.28
CA ASN A 204 3.95 6.11 -1.31
C ASN A 204 5.44 5.84 -1.02
N ILE A 205 5.78 4.72 -0.36
CA ILE A 205 7.15 4.42 0.04
C ILE A 205 8.12 4.31 -1.15
N PRO A 206 7.79 3.62 -2.26
CA PRO A 206 8.66 3.60 -3.43
C PRO A 206 9.03 5.00 -3.95
N PHE A 207 8.10 5.95 -3.92
CA PHE A 207 8.39 7.33 -4.32
C PHE A 207 9.31 8.06 -3.33
N LEU A 208 9.24 7.73 -2.04
CA LEU A 208 10.15 8.26 -1.02
C LEU A 208 11.56 7.67 -1.16
N VAL A 209 11.66 6.39 -1.50
CA VAL A 209 12.95 5.72 -1.79
C VAL A 209 13.67 6.43 -2.94
N GLU A 210 12.96 6.72 -4.02
CA GLU A 210 13.46 7.51 -5.16
C GLU A 210 13.89 8.94 -4.79
N GLN A 211 13.38 9.51 -3.69
CA GLN A 211 13.77 10.83 -3.21
C GLN A 211 15.01 10.81 -2.31
N ILE A 212 15.31 9.68 -1.68
CA ILE A 212 16.35 9.58 -0.65
C ILE A 212 17.68 9.05 -1.23
N SER A 213 17.65 8.26 -2.32
CA SER A 213 18.86 7.66 -2.89
C SER A 213 19.00 7.90 -4.40
N GLU A 214 20.14 8.49 -4.79
CA GLU A 214 20.46 8.90 -6.16
C GLU A 214 21.27 7.85 -6.96
N GLN A 215 21.53 6.65 -6.42
CA GLN A 215 22.40 5.65 -7.07
C GLN A 215 21.69 4.31 -7.32
N PRO A 216 22.01 3.61 -8.44
CA PRO A 216 21.63 2.23 -8.64
C PRO A 216 22.14 1.38 -7.46
N HIS A 217 21.23 0.67 -6.81
CA HIS A 217 21.57 -0.24 -5.73
C HIS A 217 22.37 -1.43 -6.29
N GLU A 218 23.67 -1.54 -5.97
CA GLU A 218 24.24 -2.88 -5.87
C GLU A 218 23.52 -3.56 -4.70
N ASP A 219 22.98 -4.76 -4.92
CA ASP A 219 22.29 -5.54 -3.90
C ASP A 219 23.29 -5.96 -2.81
N THR A 220 23.47 -5.08 -1.83
CA THR A 220 24.33 -5.29 -0.67
C THR A 220 23.55 -5.76 0.55
N HIS A 221 22.24 -6.06 0.41
CA HIS A 221 21.39 -6.43 1.54
C HIS A 221 21.91 -7.72 2.19
N ARG A 222 22.14 -7.64 3.49
CA ARG A 222 22.40 -8.81 4.35
C ARG A 222 21.26 -9.11 5.32
N VAL A 223 20.24 -8.27 5.30
CA VAL A 223 19.04 -8.38 6.13
C VAL A 223 17.84 -8.37 5.20
N PHE A 224 16.99 -9.40 5.32
CA PHE A 224 15.80 -9.57 4.50
C PHE A 224 14.58 -9.69 5.40
N LEU A 225 13.47 -9.07 4.98
CA LEU A 225 12.18 -9.21 5.65
C LEU A 225 11.39 -10.25 4.90
N TYR A 226 11.37 -11.47 5.42
CA TYR A 226 10.44 -12.47 4.96
C TYR A 226 9.09 -12.24 5.64
N VAL A 227 8.15 -11.68 4.90
CA VAL A 227 6.73 -11.78 5.23
C VAL A 227 6.22 -13.00 4.49
N ASP A 228 5.31 -13.77 5.09
CA ASP A 228 4.51 -14.77 4.39
C ASP A 228 3.70 -14.08 3.28
N TYR A 229 4.34 -13.73 2.17
CA TYR A 229 3.84 -12.84 1.13
C TYR A 229 3.33 -13.74 0.00
N LEU A 230 2.02 -14.01 0.01
CA LEU A 230 1.32 -14.71 -1.07
C LEU A 230 0.47 -13.73 -1.90
N VAL A 231 0.85 -12.46 -1.93
CA VAL A 231 0.27 -11.54 -2.91
C VAL A 231 1.08 -11.74 -4.19
N PRO A 232 0.48 -12.20 -5.29
CA PRO A 232 1.21 -12.35 -6.54
C PRO A 232 1.67 -10.96 -6.99
N GLU A 233 2.93 -10.86 -7.40
CA GLU A 233 3.48 -9.63 -7.97
C GLU A 233 2.57 -9.12 -9.08
N SER A 234 2.14 -7.85 -9.00
CA SER A 234 1.46 -7.12 -10.08
C SER A 234 0.19 -7.79 -10.65
N THR A 235 -0.81 -8.05 -9.79
CA THR A 235 -2.17 -8.40 -10.25
C THR A 235 -3.08 -7.19 -10.26
N GLN A 236 -4.07 -7.16 -11.18
CA GLN A 236 -5.12 -6.13 -11.20
C GLN A 236 -5.78 -5.94 -9.82
N LYS A 237 -5.96 -7.03 -9.09
CA LYS A 237 -6.54 -6.99 -7.74
C LYS A 237 -5.67 -6.22 -6.74
N GLN A 238 -4.35 -6.33 -6.86
CA GLN A 238 -3.42 -5.58 -6.02
C GLN A 238 -3.39 -4.11 -6.41
N ASP A 239 -3.46 -3.79 -7.71
CA ASP A 239 -3.61 -2.41 -8.19
C ASP A 239 -4.89 -1.76 -7.64
N ASP A 240 -6.02 -2.48 -7.64
CA ASP A 240 -7.28 -1.98 -7.09
C ASP A 240 -7.16 -1.71 -5.58
N VAL A 241 -6.46 -2.58 -4.85
CA VAL A 241 -6.19 -2.41 -3.42
C VAL A 241 -5.31 -1.18 -3.15
N ASP A 242 -4.26 -0.98 -3.94
CA ASP A 242 -3.34 0.15 -3.78
C ASP A 242 -4.01 1.47 -4.19
N GLN A 243 -4.89 1.45 -5.21
CA GLN A 243 -5.73 2.60 -5.54
C GLN A 243 -6.69 2.95 -4.39
N LEU A 244 -7.38 1.97 -3.82
CA LEU A 244 -8.27 2.20 -2.66
C LEU A 244 -7.50 2.74 -1.45
N GLN A 245 -6.28 2.25 -1.21
CA GLN A 245 -5.41 2.79 -0.17
C GLN A 245 -5.01 4.23 -0.46
N GLY A 246 -4.64 4.56 -1.70
CA GLY A 246 -4.34 5.93 -2.11
C GLY A 246 -5.53 6.88 -1.91
N GLU A 247 -6.74 6.46 -2.29
CA GLU A 247 -7.97 7.24 -2.05
C GLU A 247 -8.19 7.48 -0.53
N LEU A 248 -7.99 6.46 0.31
CA LEU A 248 -8.08 6.61 1.77
C LEU A 248 -7.03 7.58 2.33
N GLN A 249 -5.80 7.54 1.82
CA GLN A 249 -4.72 8.45 2.23
C GLN A 249 -5.04 9.91 1.85
N GLU A 250 -5.54 10.16 0.64
CA GLU A 250 -6.01 11.49 0.23
C GLU A 250 -7.13 12.00 1.15
N ILE A 251 -8.08 11.12 1.50
CA ILE A 251 -9.18 11.44 2.43
C ILE A 251 -8.64 11.82 3.82
N TRP A 252 -7.70 11.03 4.37
CA TRP A 252 -7.11 11.31 5.69
C TRP A 252 -6.25 12.58 5.69
N ALA A 253 -5.57 12.88 4.59
CA ALA A 253 -4.75 14.09 4.45
C ALA A 253 -5.59 15.38 4.37
N SER A 254 -6.87 15.30 4.01
CA SER A 254 -7.76 16.46 3.89
C SER A 254 -8.09 17.14 5.23
N GLY A 255 -7.86 16.46 6.36
CA GLY A 255 -8.17 16.95 7.70
C GLY A 255 -9.65 16.84 8.11
N GLN A 256 -10.57 16.69 7.15
CA GLN A 256 -12.00 16.43 7.40
C GLN A 256 -12.40 15.11 6.79
N ILE A 257 -12.47 14.06 7.62
CA ILE A 257 -12.74 12.69 7.16
C ILE A 257 -14.27 12.48 7.08
N PRO A 258 -14.86 12.34 5.87
CA PRO A 258 -16.29 12.08 5.73
C PRO A 258 -16.61 10.59 5.96
N PRO A 259 -17.88 10.25 6.26
CA PRO A 259 -18.35 8.89 6.15
C PRO A 259 -18.28 8.43 4.69
N LEU A 260 -17.93 7.17 4.46
CA LEU A 260 -17.78 6.57 3.14
C LEU A 260 -18.83 5.49 2.94
N LEU A 261 -19.45 5.48 1.76
CA LEU A 261 -20.22 4.37 1.25
C LEU A 261 -19.30 3.46 0.42
N LEU A 262 -19.31 2.18 0.74
CA LEU A 262 -18.62 1.13 -0.02
C LEU A 262 -19.52 -0.07 -0.23
N THR A 263 -19.25 -0.84 -1.28
CA THR A 263 -19.89 -2.14 -1.54
C THR A 263 -18.90 -3.24 -1.18
N TYR A 264 -19.23 -4.11 -0.24
CA TYR A 264 -18.31 -5.11 0.30
C TYR A 264 -18.83 -6.54 0.12
N HIS A 265 -17.95 -7.44 -0.33
CA HIS A 265 -18.21 -8.87 -0.36
C HIS A 265 -17.70 -9.55 0.92
N SER A 266 -18.63 -9.98 1.77
CA SER A 266 -18.31 -10.77 2.97
C SER A 266 -18.25 -12.25 2.63
N ALA A 267 -17.03 -12.80 2.51
CA ALA A 267 -16.86 -14.24 2.24
C ALA A 267 -17.45 -15.14 3.34
N HIS A 268 -17.45 -14.69 4.61
CA HIS A 268 -17.98 -15.48 5.71
C HIS A 268 -19.51 -15.60 5.65
N LEU A 269 -20.19 -14.52 5.23
CA LEU A 269 -21.64 -14.49 5.07
C LEU A 269 -22.09 -14.84 3.65
N ASN A 270 -21.14 -15.00 2.73
CA ASN A 270 -21.36 -15.19 1.30
C ASN A 270 -22.36 -14.19 0.70
N LEU A 271 -22.18 -12.90 1.02
CA LEU A 271 -23.08 -11.83 0.56
C LEU A 271 -22.32 -10.57 0.18
N VAL A 272 -22.93 -9.78 -0.69
CA VAL A 272 -22.48 -8.43 -1.05
C VAL A 272 -23.43 -7.43 -0.41
N LYS A 273 -22.89 -6.43 0.29
CA LYS A 273 -23.68 -5.41 0.98
C LYS A 273 -23.05 -4.04 0.87
N GLU A 274 -23.90 -3.03 0.81
CA GLU A 274 -23.49 -1.65 0.99
C GLU A 274 -23.28 -1.32 2.48
N CYS A 275 -22.12 -0.74 2.78
CA CYS A 275 -21.71 -0.38 4.13
C CYS A 275 -21.37 1.11 4.15
N VAL A 276 -22.03 1.85 5.06
CA VAL A 276 -21.65 3.23 5.39
C VAL A 276 -20.74 3.20 6.60
N ILE A 277 -19.52 3.70 6.45
CA ILE A 277 -18.45 3.56 7.42
C ILE A 277 -17.71 4.87 7.65
N TYR A 278 -17.10 5.00 8.83
CA TYR A 278 -16.07 5.99 9.09
C TYR A 278 -14.69 5.30 9.05
N PRO A 279 -13.81 5.67 8.09
CA PRO A 279 -12.52 5.01 7.89
C PRO A 279 -11.48 5.46 8.93
N VAL A 280 -10.90 4.53 9.69
CA VAL A 280 -9.98 4.88 10.79
C VAL A 280 -8.52 4.66 10.41
N CYS A 281 -8.15 3.46 9.98
CA CYS A 281 -6.79 3.11 9.58
C CYS A 281 -6.75 1.84 8.73
N ILE A 282 -5.64 1.62 8.03
CA ILE A 282 -5.32 0.34 7.40
C ILE A 282 -4.36 -0.46 8.30
N TYR A 283 -4.58 -1.76 8.36
CA TYR A 283 -3.71 -2.73 9.02
C TYR A 283 -3.35 -3.85 8.05
N TYR A 284 -2.08 -4.22 7.96
CA TYR A 284 -1.65 -5.38 7.18
C TYR A 284 -1.55 -6.61 8.09
N MET A 285 -2.27 -7.67 7.74
CA MET A 285 -2.26 -8.93 8.47
C MET A 285 -2.42 -10.12 7.54
N GLU A 286 -1.66 -11.20 7.77
CA GLU A 286 -1.84 -12.50 7.12
C GLU A 286 -2.11 -12.43 5.60
N ARG A 287 -1.31 -11.62 4.88
CA ARG A 287 -1.34 -11.44 3.41
C ARG A 287 -2.38 -10.48 2.85
N ALA A 288 -3.07 -9.71 3.69
CA ALA A 288 -4.05 -8.74 3.20
C ALA A 288 -3.99 -7.41 3.96
N LYS A 289 -4.37 -6.35 3.26
CA LYS A 289 -4.63 -5.02 3.84
C LYS A 289 -6.10 -4.97 4.28
N TYR A 290 -6.32 -4.54 5.51
CA TYR A 290 -7.64 -4.41 6.11
C TYR A 290 -7.88 -2.96 6.50
N LEU A 291 -9.00 -2.40 6.06
CA LEU A 291 -9.53 -1.14 6.56
C LEU A 291 -10.28 -1.39 7.87
N CYS A 292 -9.73 -0.91 8.97
CA CYS A 292 -10.43 -0.81 10.24
C CYS A 292 -11.38 0.39 10.16
N ALA A 293 -12.68 0.14 10.29
CA ALA A 293 -13.68 1.19 10.22
C ALA A 293 -14.81 0.98 11.22
N TYR A 294 -15.52 2.05 11.54
CA TYR A 294 -16.70 2.03 12.41
C TYR A 294 -17.94 2.44 11.62
N GLY A 295 -19.00 1.62 11.65
CA GLY A 295 -20.23 1.91 10.92
C GLY A 295 -21.03 0.65 10.62
N SER A 296 -21.78 0.67 9.53
CA SER A 296 -22.63 -0.46 9.12
C SER A 296 -21.79 -1.65 8.70
N THR A 297 -21.83 -2.72 9.49
CA THR A 297 -21.18 -3.99 9.19
C THR A 297 -21.91 -4.77 8.09
N PRO A 298 -21.30 -5.81 7.50
CA PRO A 298 -22.00 -6.70 6.56
C PRO A 298 -23.25 -7.39 7.15
N LYS A 299 -23.35 -7.50 8.47
CA LYS A 299 -24.55 -8.00 9.17
C LYS A 299 -25.66 -6.96 9.28
N GLY A 300 -25.37 -5.68 9.07
CA GLY A 300 -26.30 -4.55 9.25
C GLY A 300 -26.26 -3.92 10.64
N GLU A 301 -25.45 -4.45 11.55
CA GLU A 301 -25.18 -3.83 12.85
C GLU A 301 -24.28 -2.61 12.69
N ILE A 302 -24.39 -1.62 13.58
CA ILE A 302 -23.44 -0.50 13.64
C ILE A 302 -22.36 -0.83 14.65
N ASN A 303 -21.16 -1.16 14.17
CA ASN A 303 -20.03 -1.49 15.02
C ASN A 303 -18.70 -1.33 14.25
N TRP A 304 -17.60 -1.62 14.93
CA TRP A 304 -16.32 -1.86 14.30
C TRP A 304 -16.35 -3.06 13.37
N HIS A 305 -15.63 -2.96 12.25
CA HIS A 305 -15.36 -4.08 11.37
C HIS A 305 -14.05 -3.87 10.62
N ASN A 306 -13.35 -4.99 10.37
CA ASN A 306 -12.12 -5.01 9.58
C ASN A 306 -12.45 -5.47 8.16
N TYR A 307 -12.53 -4.52 7.22
CA TYR A 307 -12.84 -4.77 5.81
C TYR A 307 -11.57 -5.10 5.05
N ARG A 308 -11.48 -6.29 4.46
CA ARG A 308 -10.37 -6.58 3.54
C ARG A 308 -10.48 -5.70 2.30
N LEU A 309 -9.43 -4.93 1.99
CA LEU A 309 -9.44 -4.05 0.82
C LEU A 309 -9.70 -4.82 -0.47
N ASP A 310 -9.12 -6.03 -0.59
CA ASP A 310 -9.28 -6.92 -1.75
C ASP A 310 -10.69 -7.52 -1.92
N ARG A 311 -11.64 -7.14 -1.06
CA ARG A 311 -13.05 -7.56 -1.11
C ARG A 311 -14.02 -6.38 -1.22
N ILE A 312 -13.51 -5.16 -1.24
CA ILE A 312 -14.30 -3.97 -1.58
C ILE A 312 -14.56 -4.03 -3.08
N CYS A 313 -15.83 -4.19 -3.45
CA CYS A 313 -16.29 -4.35 -4.83
C CYS A 313 -16.57 -2.99 -5.50
N SER A 314 -16.79 -1.96 -4.70
CA SER A 314 -16.95 -0.59 -5.22
C SER A 314 -15.63 -0.14 -5.84
N LYS A 315 -15.66 0.19 -7.14
CA LYS A 315 -14.48 0.69 -7.88
C LYS A 315 -13.86 1.97 -7.27
N ARG A 316 -14.62 2.70 -6.45
CA ARG A 316 -14.21 3.93 -5.76
C ARG A 316 -14.95 4.06 -4.44
N LEU A 317 -14.34 4.76 -3.49
CA LEU A 317 -15.01 5.14 -2.25
C LEU A 317 -15.91 6.35 -2.51
N MET A 318 -17.17 6.28 -2.06
CA MET A 318 -18.12 7.39 -2.21
C MET A 318 -18.23 8.15 -0.88
N PRO A 319 -17.68 9.37 -0.78
CA PRO A 319 -17.87 10.18 0.41
C PRO A 319 -19.33 10.63 0.51
N LEU A 320 -19.84 10.64 1.74
CA LEU A 320 -21.17 11.09 2.08
C LEU A 320 -21.07 12.35 2.96
N ASP A 321 -22.05 13.23 2.84
CA ASP A 321 -22.24 14.31 3.81
C ASP A 321 -22.73 13.73 5.14
N TRP A 322 -22.31 14.28 6.28
CA TRP A 322 -22.75 13.83 7.60
C TRP A 322 -24.28 13.91 7.80
N LYS A 323 -24.96 14.80 7.08
CA LYS A 323 -26.42 14.96 7.07
C LYS A 323 -27.12 13.98 6.12
N ASP A 324 -26.38 13.22 5.31
CA ASP A 324 -26.96 12.24 4.40
C ASP A 324 -27.78 11.20 5.20
N PRO A 325 -29.04 10.92 4.81
CA PRO A 325 -29.91 10.00 5.55
C PRO A 325 -29.39 8.56 5.60
N ARG A 326 -28.45 8.18 4.74
CA ARG A 326 -27.79 6.88 4.75
C ARG A 326 -26.76 6.74 5.87
N VAL A 327 -26.25 7.86 6.41
CA VAL A 327 -25.33 7.84 7.55
C VAL A 327 -26.08 7.36 8.78
N PRO A 328 -25.70 6.23 9.39
CA PRO A 328 -26.40 5.69 10.55
C PRO A 328 -26.42 6.69 11.70
N GLN A 329 -27.55 6.77 12.41
CA GLN A 329 -27.73 7.69 13.53
C GLN A 329 -26.61 7.58 14.57
N LEU A 330 -26.27 6.35 15.00
CA LEU A 330 -25.19 6.14 15.98
C LEU A 330 -23.81 6.64 15.51
N LEU A 331 -23.56 6.62 14.19
CA LEU A 331 -22.31 7.15 13.64
C LEU A 331 -22.35 8.68 13.58
N ARG A 332 -23.50 9.26 13.26
CA ARG A 332 -23.72 10.72 13.26
C ARG A 332 -23.62 11.30 14.68
N GLU A 333 -24.23 10.67 15.67
CA GLU A 333 -24.13 11.07 17.08
C GLU A 333 -22.67 11.11 17.55
N LYS A 334 -21.86 10.12 17.17
CA LYS A 334 -20.42 10.14 17.48
C LYS A 334 -19.65 11.29 16.84
N TYR A 335 -20.08 11.75 15.67
CA TYR A 335 -19.50 12.91 15.03
C TYR A 335 -19.92 14.21 15.72
N GLU A 336 -21.21 14.35 16.03
CA GLU A 336 -21.76 15.51 16.73
C GLU A 336 -21.18 15.67 18.15
N ASP A 337 -20.90 14.56 18.83
CA ASP A 337 -20.30 14.54 20.18
C ASP A 337 -18.76 14.62 20.19
N ASP A 338 -18.10 14.77 19.04
CA ASP A 338 -16.63 14.72 18.88
C ASP A 338 -15.99 13.45 19.47
N GLN A 339 -16.69 12.31 19.32
CA GLN A 339 -16.27 10.98 19.80
C GLN A 339 -15.94 10.01 18.66
N LEU A 340 -15.53 10.54 17.52
CA LEU A 340 -15.12 9.70 16.40
C LEU A 340 -13.89 8.86 16.76
N PRO A 341 -13.87 7.59 16.35
CA PRO A 341 -12.77 6.72 16.68
C PRO A 341 -11.49 7.13 15.95
N THR A 342 -10.35 7.01 16.63
CA THR A 342 -9.03 7.33 16.07
C THR A 342 -8.14 6.10 15.98
N GLN A 343 -6.99 6.22 15.31
CA GLN A 343 -5.99 5.14 15.23
C GLN A 343 -5.47 4.77 16.63
N LYS A 344 -5.44 5.74 17.56
CA LYS A 344 -5.09 5.51 18.97
C LYS A 344 -6.09 4.57 19.64
N THR A 345 -7.39 4.68 19.35
CA THR A 345 -8.43 3.77 19.84
C THR A 345 -8.16 2.34 19.40
N VAL A 346 -7.85 2.13 18.11
CA VAL A 346 -7.55 0.79 17.56
C VAL A 346 -6.31 0.21 18.20
N ARG A 347 -5.19 0.96 18.23
CA ARG A 347 -3.92 0.53 18.82
C ARG A 347 -4.08 0.16 20.30
N THR A 348 -4.89 0.92 21.05
CA THR A 348 -5.15 0.65 22.47
C THR A 348 -5.93 -0.66 22.64
N LYS A 349 -7.00 -0.88 21.86
CA LYS A 349 -7.80 -2.11 21.94
C LYS A 349 -7.03 -3.36 21.50
N LEU A 350 -6.15 -3.25 20.51
CA LEU A 350 -5.26 -4.34 20.10
C LEU A 350 -4.29 -4.76 21.21
N LYS A 351 -3.82 -3.81 22.05
CA LYS A 351 -2.96 -4.13 23.20
C LYS A 351 -3.69 -4.81 24.34
N GLN A 352 -4.99 -4.58 24.49
CA GLN A 352 -5.79 -5.05 25.63
C GLN A 352 -6.10 -6.55 25.59
N ALA A 353 -6.12 -7.16 24.41
CA ALA A 353 -6.37 -8.58 24.28
C ALA A 353 -5.89 -9.06 22.91
N TRP A 354 -5.29 -10.24 22.89
CA TRP A 354 -4.80 -10.88 21.70
C TRP A 354 -5.97 -11.20 20.75
N GLY A 355 -5.93 -10.62 19.56
CA GLY A 355 -6.89 -10.83 18.50
C GLY A 355 -6.93 -9.62 17.56
N PHE A 356 -7.11 -9.90 16.28
CA PHE A 356 -7.20 -8.88 15.25
C PHE A 356 -8.57 -8.19 15.22
N ASP A 357 -9.63 -8.95 15.48
CA ASP A 357 -10.98 -8.44 15.68
C ASP A 357 -11.10 -7.84 17.08
N PHE A 358 -10.36 -6.76 17.32
CA PHE A 358 -10.20 -6.09 18.62
C PHE A 358 -11.51 -5.58 19.25
N TYR A 359 -12.59 -5.59 18.48
CA TYR A 359 -13.93 -5.19 18.92
C TYR A 359 -14.76 -6.36 19.48
N LYS A 360 -14.27 -7.61 19.36
CA LYS A 360 -14.89 -8.77 20.01
C LYS A 360 -14.68 -8.74 21.53
N PRO A 361 -15.54 -9.43 22.30
CA PRO A 361 -15.37 -9.57 23.75
C PRO A 361 -13.99 -10.12 24.10
N SER A 362 -13.42 -9.62 25.20
CA SER A 362 -12.16 -10.11 25.76
C SER A 362 -12.46 -11.11 26.87
N ALA A 363 -11.70 -12.20 26.93
CA ALA A 363 -11.74 -13.15 28.03
C ALA A 363 -10.31 -13.59 28.42
N PRO A 364 -10.07 -13.96 29.69
CA PRO A 364 -8.82 -14.58 30.08
C PRO A 364 -8.70 -15.97 29.45
N MET A 365 -7.49 -16.36 29.10
CA MET A 365 -7.11 -17.72 28.75
C MET A 365 -5.87 -18.14 29.54
N LEU A 366 -5.81 -19.44 29.82
CA LEU A 366 -4.67 -20.10 30.44
C LEU A 366 -4.04 -21.05 29.43
N LEU A 367 -2.75 -20.89 29.24
CA LEU A 367 -1.94 -21.68 28.34
C LEU A 367 -0.87 -22.43 29.12
N ARG A 368 -0.55 -23.64 28.67
CA ARG A 368 0.59 -24.44 29.14
C ARG A 368 1.50 -24.73 27.96
N PHE A 369 2.80 -24.61 28.19
CA PHE A 369 3.86 -25.08 27.30
C PHE A 369 4.69 -26.12 28.04
N ASN A 370 5.13 -27.17 27.36
CA ASN A 370 6.17 -28.05 27.91
C ASN A 370 7.44 -27.25 28.18
N GLN A 371 8.14 -27.62 29.25
CA GLN A 371 9.33 -26.89 29.70
C GLN A 371 10.42 -26.77 28.62
N ASP A 372 10.66 -27.84 27.86
CA ASP A 372 11.71 -27.87 26.82
C ASP A 372 11.43 -26.87 25.69
N PHE A 373 10.20 -26.82 25.19
CA PHE A 373 9.82 -25.86 24.16
C PHE A 373 9.81 -24.43 24.69
N HIS A 374 9.31 -24.27 25.92
CA HIS A 374 9.31 -22.97 26.58
C HIS A 374 10.71 -22.38 26.64
N ASP A 375 11.68 -23.14 27.15
CA ASP A 375 13.05 -22.66 27.36
C ASP A 375 13.78 -22.33 26.05
N ARG A 376 13.42 -23.02 24.97
CA ARG A 376 14.04 -22.84 23.65
C ARG A 376 13.38 -21.75 22.80
N TYR A 377 12.06 -21.59 22.90
CA TYR A 377 11.29 -20.82 21.90
C TYR A 377 10.31 -19.80 22.46
N ILE A 378 9.90 -19.91 23.73
CA ILE A 378 8.92 -18.97 24.32
C ILE A 378 9.60 -17.99 25.26
N ARG A 379 10.53 -18.48 26.10
CA ARG A 379 11.25 -17.67 27.08
C ARG A 379 11.98 -16.51 26.37
N GLY A 380 11.73 -15.29 26.82
CA GLY A 380 12.35 -14.08 26.24
C GLY A 380 11.71 -13.62 24.93
N THR A 381 10.66 -14.26 24.45
CA THR A 381 9.91 -13.81 23.27
C THR A 381 8.71 -12.96 23.66
N PHE A 382 8.42 -11.95 22.84
CA PHE A 382 7.22 -11.14 23.00
C PHE A 382 6.06 -11.77 22.21
N LEU A 383 5.09 -12.36 22.91
CA LEU A 383 3.90 -12.95 22.28
C LEU A 383 2.74 -11.95 22.20
N HIS A 384 2.45 -11.24 23.30
CA HIS A 384 1.42 -10.22 23.42
C HIS A 384 1.61 -9.39 24.70
N HIS A 385 1.02 -8.18 24.76
CA HIS A 385 1.12 -7.29 25.93
C HIS A 385 0.47 -7.84 27.21
N THR A 386 -0.48 -8.76 27.06
CA THR A 386 -1.21 -9.37 28.18
C THR A 386 -0.68 -10.76 28.53
N PHE A 387 0.38 -11.21 27.86
CA PHE A 387 0.89 -12.56 28.00
C PHE A 387 1.87 -12.60 29.17
N GLU A 388 1.43 -13.16 30.29
CA GLU A 388 2.14 -13.07 31.57
C GLU A 388 2.34 -14.47 32.17
N PRO A 389 3.55 -14.80 32.66
CA PRO A 389 3.82 -16.07 33.31
C PRO A 389 3.03 -16.16 34.62
N VAL A 390 2.59 -17.37 34.95
CA VAL A 390 1.94 -17.68 36.23
C VAL A 390 2.51 -18.95 36.82
N ASP A 391 2.59 -19.00 38.14
CA ASP A 391 3.09 -20.19 38.84
C ASP A 391 2.05 -21.30 38.83
N TYR A 392 2.49 -22.56 38.84
CA TYR A 392 1.60 -23.73 38.84
C TYR A 392 0.51 -23.66 39.93
N GLU A 393 0.86 -23.21 41.13
CA GLU A 393 -0.07 -23.06 42.25
C GLU A 393 -1.18 -22.03 41.98
N GLN A 394 -0.84 -20.96 41.25
CA GLN A 394 -1.77 -19.91 40.88
C GLN A 394 -2.76 -20.39 39.81
N VAL A 395 -2.35 -21.30 38.92
CA VAL A 395 -3.20 -21.85 37.85
C VAL A 395 -4.48 -22.48 38.44
N ALA A 396 -4.37 -23.25 39.53
CA ALA A 396 -5.53 -23.85 40.17
C ALA A 396 -6.52 -22.80 40.71
N SER A 397 -6.02 -21.70 41.27
CA SER A 397 -6.85 -20.57 41.72
C SER A 397 -7.56 -19.89 40.54
N LEU A 398 -6.82 -19.63 39.46
CA LEU A 398 -7.35 -19.00 38.25
C LEU A 398 -8.41 -19.86 37.56
N LEU A 399 -8.22 -21.18 37.53
CA LEU A 399 -9.23 -22.12 37.02
C LEU A 399 -10.52 -22.07 37.84
N ARG A 400 -10.42 -21.96 39.17
CA ARG A 400 -11.60 -21.85 40.05
C ARG A 400 -12.35 -20.54 39.87
N GLN A 401 -11.62 -19.45 39.66
CA GLN A 401 -12.18 -18.11 39.49
C GLN A 401 -12.85 -17.92 38.13
N HIS A 402 -12.22 -18.40 37.05
CA HIS A 402 -12.65 -18.09 35.68
C HIS A 402 -13.45 -19.20 35.00
N THR A 403 -13.70 -20.32 35.69
CA THR A 403 -14.54 -21.43 35.17
C THR A 403 -15.81 -21.55 36.01
N PRO A 404 -16.92 -20.87 35.61
CA PRO A 404 -18.14 -20.84 36.39
C PRO A 404 -18.88 -22.18 36.41
N ASN A 405 -18.78 -22.97 35.34
CA ASN A 405 -19.39 -24.30 35.27
C ASN A 405 -18.63 -25.28 36.22
N PRO A 406 -19.29 -25.87 37.23
CA PRO A 406 -18.65 -26.76 38.19
C PRO A 406 -18.04 -28.02 37.59
N GLU A 407 -18.68 -28.61 36.57
CA GLU A 407 -18.21 -29.83 35.90
C GLU A 407 -16.95 -29.54 35.10
N HIS A 408 -16.97 -28.50 34.25
CA HIS A 408 -15.78 -28.07 33.51
C HIS A 408 -14.63 -27.74 34.46
N ARG A 409 -14.93 -27.03 35.57
CA ARG A 409 -13.92 -26.69 36.57
C ARG A 409 -13.30 -27.93 37.21
N TYR A 410 -14.11 -28.93 37.56
CA TYR A 410 -13.61 -30.18 38.12
C TYR A 410 -12.66 -30.88 37.14
N THR A 411 -13.08 -31.03 35.88
CA THR A 411 -12.27 -31.68 34.83
C THR A 411 -10.97 -30.92 34.56
N LEU A 412 -10.99 -29.58 34.50
CA LEU A 412 -9.78 -28.79 34.29
C LEU A 412 -8.79 -28.90 35.46
N LEU A 413 -9.29 -28.95 36.70
CA LEU A 413 -8.44 -29.17 37.87
C LEU A 413 -7.84 -30.58 37.90
N GLU A 414 -8.60 -31.59 37.47
CA GLU A 414 -8.08 -32.96 37.31
C GLU A 414 -6.99 -33.01 36.24
N ILE A 415 -7.23 -32.40 35.06
CA ILE A 415 -6.23 -32.30 33.99
C ILE A 415 -4.94 -31.66 34.51
N LEU A 416 -5.04 -30.56 35.27
CA LEU A 416 -3.87 -29.86 35.83
C LEU A 416 -3.03 -30.78 36.72
N GLN A 417 -3.64 -31.66 37.52
CA GLN A 417 -2.92 -32.62 38.38
C GLN A 417 -2.03 -33.60 37.59
N TYR A 418 -2.38 -33.87 36.34
CA TYR A 418 -1.58 -34.70 35.42
C TYR A 418 -0.56 -33.89 34.61
N ARG A 419 -0.36 -32.60 34.89
CA ARG A 419 0.66 -31.77 34.25
C ARG A 419 1.82 -31.51 35.21
N SER A 420 3.00 -31.30 34.65
CA SER A 420 4.20 -31.08 35.46
C SER A 420 4.14 -29.68 36.07
N PRO A 421 4.37 -29.54 37.39
CA PRO A 421 4.55 -28.22 38.01
C PRO A 421 5.72 -27.43 37.43
N ASN A 422 6.66 -28.12 36.77
CA ASN A 422 7.82 -27.50 36.11
C ASN A 422 7.52 -27.09 34.66
N ASP A 423 6.32 -27.32 34.14
CA ASP A 423 5.92 -26.75 32.84
C ASP A 423 5.72 -25.24 32.95
N ALA A 424 5.73 -24.56 31.82
CA ALA A 424 5.53 -23.12 31.79
C ALA A 424 4.05 -22.79 31.59
N TYR A 425 3.49 -22.04 32.52
CA TYR A 425 2.09 -21.62 32.49
C TYR A 425 1.98 -20.12 32.27
N TYR A 426 1.00 -19.72 31.48
CA TYR A 426 0.79 -18.34 31.09
C TYR A 426 -0.68 -17.97 31.13
N THR A 427 -0.94 -16.73 31.53
CA THR A 427 -2.22 -16.08 31.30
C THR A 427 -2.13 -15.17 30.09
N ALA A 428 -3.25 -14.99 29.40
CA ALA A 428 -3.42 -13.94 28.42
C ALA A 428 -4.88 -13.53 28.31
N HIS A 429 -5.14 -12.31 27.87
CA HIS A 429 -6.48 -11.93 27.41
C HIS A 429 -6.57 -12.16 25.92
N TYR A 430 -7.67 -12.74 25.44
CA TYR A 430 -7.89 -12.99 24.02
C TYR A 430 -9.30 -12.55 23.59
N ARG A 431 -9.44 -12.28 22.29
CA ARG A 431 -10.71 -11.94 21.67
C ARG A 431 -11.51 -13.21 21.39
N VAL A 432 -12.62 -13.39 22.11
CA VAL A 432 -13.48 -14.57 22.00
C VAL A 432 -14.04 -14.67 20.58
N THR A 433 -13.99 -15.86 19.97
CA THR A 433 -14.37 -16.13 18.56
C THR A 433 -13.52 -15.45 17.49
N ASP A 434 -12.38 -14.84 17.85
CA ASP A 434 -11.42 -14.38 16.85
C ASP A 434 -10.69 -15.57 16.21
N TYR A 435 -10.80 -15.66 14.88
CA TYR A 435 -10.17 -16.72 14.10
C TYR A 435 -8.63 -16.66 14.16
N HIS A 436 -8.05 -15.46 14.30
CA HIS A 436 -6.60 -15.28 14.30
C HIS A 436 -5.93 -15.82 15.57
N VAL A 437 -6.61 -15.73 16.71
CA VAL A 437 -6.14 -16.37 17.96
C VAL A 437 -6.10 -17.88 17.76
N LEU A 438 -7.19 -18.45 17.24
CA LEU A 438 -7.30 -19.89 16.97
C LEU A 438 -6.21 -20.36 15.99
N ARG A 439 -6.00 -19.63 14.89
CA ARG A 439 -4.97 -19.96 13.88
C ARG A 439 -3.57 -19.96 14.48
N ARG A 440 -3.23 -18.98 15.32
CA ARG A 440 -1.90 -18.90 15.95
C ARG A 440 -1.69 -19.99 17.00
N LEU A 441 -2.72 -20.35 17.77
CA LEU A 441 -2.66 -21.52 18.66
C LEU A 441 -2.46 -22.83 17.88
N ARG A 442 -3.17 -23.01 16.76
CA ARG A 442 -2.98 -24.19 15.88
C ARG A 442 -1.56 -24.28 15.31
N ALA A 443 -0.94 -23.14 14.98
CA ALA A 443 0.42 -23.11 14.47
C ALA A 443 1.48 -23.59 15.48
N LEU A 444 1.20 -23.47 16.79
CA LEU A 444 2.04 -24.01 17.86
C LEU A 444 1.81 -25.52 18.10
N GLY A 445 0.73 -26.08 17.55
CA GLY A 445 0.47 -27.52 17.56
C GLY A 445 0.43 -28.13 18.96
N SER A 446 1.13 -29.25 19.13
CA SER A 446 1.23 -29.99 20.41
C SER A 446 2.03 -29.27 21.50
N GLU A 447 2.79 -28.24 21.15
CA GLU A 447 3.68 -27.54 22.08
C GLU A 447 2.92 -26.52 22.96
N VAL A 448 1.66 -26.23 22.63
CA VAL A 448 0.77 -25.42 23.46
C VAL A 448 -0.51 -26.16 23.79
N GLU A 449 -0.90 -26.08 25.06
CA GLU A 449 -2.19 -26.58 25.53
C GLU A 449 -3.03 -25.41 26.06
N VAL A 450 -4.25 -25.27 25.55
CA VAL A 450 -5.26 -24.38 26.15
C VAL A 450 -5.86 -25.08 27.36
N LEU A 451 -5.57 -24.59 28.57
CA LEU A 451 -6.19 -25.09 29.79
C LEU A 451 -7.58 -24.49 30.01
N SER A 452 -7.75 -23.19 29.74
CA SER A 452 -9.02 -22.47 29.93
C SER A 452 -9.09 -21.30 28.95
N PRO A 453 -10.28 -20.87 28.47
CA PRO A 453 -11.62 -21.37 28.81
C PRO A 453 -11.94 -22.72 28.16
N TRP A 454 -12.89 -23.45 28.76
CA TRP A 454 -13.30 -24.79 28.35
C TRP A 454 -13.70 -24.85 26.87
N GLU A 455 -14.47 -23.88 26.41
CA GLU A 455 -15.00 -23.85 25.04
C GLU A 455 -13.87 -23.71 24.00
N LEU A 456 -12.82 -22.94 24.32
CA LEU A 456 -11.65 -22.79 23.44
C LEU A 456 -10.81 -24.07 23.45
N ARG A 457 -10.63 -24.68 24.62
CA ARG A 457 -9.94 -25.97 24.78
C ARG A 457 -10.59 -27.05 23.93
N GLU A 458 -11.90 -27.26 24.10
CA GLU A 458 -12.66 -28.28 23.37
C GLU A 458 -12.61 -28.04 21.86
N LYS A 459 -12.69 -26.77 21.44
CA LYS A 459 -12.57 -26.42 20.02
C LYS A 459 -11.21 -26.80 19.45
N ILE A 460 -10.12 -26.48 20.13
CA ILE A 460 -8.76 -26.85 19.71
C ILE A 460 -8.59 -28.37 19.70
N ALA A 461 -9.09 -29.07 20.72
CA ALA A 461 -9.02 -30.53 20.80
C ALA A 461 -9.77 -31.20 19.64
N LEU A 462 -10.97 -30.73 19.34
CA LEU A 462 -11.77 -31.21 18.21
C LEU A 462 -11.07 -30.93 16.87
N ASP A 463 -10.53 -29.73 16.68
CA ASP A 463 -9.78 -29.36 15.47
C ASP A 463 -8.57 -30.29 15.24
N ILE A 464 -7.81 -30.58 16.29
CA ILE A 464 -6.66 -31.50 16.24
C ILE A 464 -7.11 -32.92 15.92
N GLN A 465 -8.21 -33.39 16.52
CA GLN A 465 -8.75 -34.72 16.25
C GLN A 465 -9.25 -34.85 14.81
N GLN A 466 -9.92 -33.83 14.28
CA GLN A 466 -10.35 -33.79 12.87
C GLN A 466 -9.15 -33.79 11.94
N ALA A 467 -8.13 -32.98 12.22
CA ALA A 467 -6.89 -32.96 11.45
C ALA A 467 -6.21 -34.34 11.44
N TRP A 468 -6.11 -35.00 12.60
CA TRP A 468 -5.56 -36.35 12.72
C TRP A 468 -6.33 -37.36 11.85
N ASN A 469 -7.67 -37.30 11.84
CA ASN A 469 -8.50 -38.19 11.04
C ASN A 469 -8.28 -38.05 9.52
N HIS A 470 -7.71 -36.95 9.03
CA HIS A 470 -7.35 -36.82 7.62
C HIS A 470 -6.07 -37.57 7.23
N TYR A 471 -5.24 -37.96 8.21
CA TYR A 471 -3.98 -38.70 7.99
C TYR A 471 -4.08 -40.18 8.36
N ARG A 472 -5.24 -40.63 8.84
CA ARG A 472 -5.56 -42.04 9.06
C ARG A 472 -6.15 -42.64 7.80
#